data_AF-A0A5D0J153-F1
#
_entry.id   AF-A0A5D0J153-F1
#
_cell.length_a   1.000
_cell.length_b   1.000
_cell.length_c   1.000
_cell.angle_alpha   90.00
_cell.angle_beta   90.00
_cell.angle_gamma   90.00
#
_symmetry.space_group_name_H-M   'P 1'
#
loop_
_entity.id
_entity.type
_entity.pdbx_description
1 polymer ?
#
loop_
_entity_poly.entity_id
_entity_poly.type
_entity_poly.pdbx_seq_one_letter_code
_entity_poly.pdbx_strand_id
1 'polypeptide(L)'
;VEQLNQFSSKYCNERLNDTSLDHMRFSHLKKPLKAKKGQNVTQLHYAKKGIITPEMEYIAIRENQKIDEMTELAKQHPGQDFGASIPKKITPEFVRSEVARGRAVIPNNINHPESEPMILGRNFLVKVNANIGNSATTSSIEEEVEKAVWACRWGADTIMDLSTGKNIHETREWIIRNSPVPVGT
;
A
#
# COMPACT_ATOMS: atom_id res chain seq x y z
N VAL A 1 0.40 -12.85 -13.38
CA VAL A 1 1.60 -13.15 -12.56
C VAL A 1 1.93 -14.64 -12.66
N GLU A 2 3.10 -15.05 -12.17
CA GLU A 2 3.51 -16.44 -11.93
C GLU A 2 4.10 -16.56 -10.52
N GLN A 3 3.92 -17.70 -9.85
CA GLN A 3 4.49 -17.95 -8.52
C GLN A 3 5.87 -18.60 -8.67
N LEU A 4 6.85 -18.08 -7.93
CA LEU A 4 8.19 -18.64 -7.90
C LEU A 4 8.24 -19.84 -6.94
N ASN A 5 9.13 -20.80 -7.22
CA ASN A 5 9.31 -21.97 -6.36
C ASN A 5 9.98 -21.64 -5.03
N GLN A 6 10.79 -20.57 -5.01
CA GLN A 6 11.57 -20.09 -3.87
C GLN A 6 11.76 -18.58 -3.94
N PHE A 7 12.23 -17.96 -2.85
CA PHE A 7 12.62 -16.56 -2.84
C PHE A 7 13.85 -16.34 -3.72
N SER A 8 13.86 -15.27 -4.51
CA SER A 8 14.99 -14.93 -5.38
C SER A 8 16.09 -14.13 -4.68
N SER A 9 15.80 -13.55 -3.51
CA SER A 9 16.75 -12.75 -2.75
C SER A 9 17.71 -13.65 -1.96
N LYS A 10 19.02 -13.46 -2.17
CA LYS A 10 20.07 -14.16 -1.41
C LYS A 10 19.92 -13.91 0.09
N TYR A 11 19.74 -12.65 0.48
CA TYR A 11 19.59 -12.24 1.87
C TYR A 11 18.36 -12.85 2.53
N CYS A 12 17.22 -12.88 1.82
CA CYS A 12 16.00 -13.52 2.33
C CYS A 12 16.23 -15.02 2.58
N ASN A 13 16.85 -15.73 1.64
CA ASN A 13 17.16 -17.15 1.82
C ASN A 13 18.16 -17.39 2.95
N GLU A 14 19.18 -16.53 3.13
CA GLU A 14 20.12 -16.61 4.25
C GLU A 14 19.38 -16.49 5.61
N ARG A 15 18.48 -15.52 5.76
CA ARG A 15 17.67 -15.33 6.97
C ARG A 15 16.66 -16.46 7.20
N LEU A 16 16.07 -17.00 6.13
CA LEU A 16 15.15 -18.13 6.22
C LEU A 16 15.84 -19.43 6.65
N ASN A 17 17.11 -19.63 6.29
CA ASN A 17 17.89 -20.81 6.66
C ASN A 17 18.55 -20.69 8.04
N ASP A 18 18.53 -19.50 8.65
CA ASP A 18 19.06 -19.28 10.00
C ASP A 18 18.05 -19.74 11.06
N THR A 19 18.31 -20.90 11.67
CA THR A 19 17.43 -21.51 12.67
C THR A 19 17.36 -20.71 13.98
N SER A 20 18.32 -19.82 14.24
CA SER A 20 18.28 -18.98 15.44
C SER A 20 17.11 -17.99 15.43
N LEU A 21 16.57 -17.70 14.24
CA LEU A 21 15.48 -16.74 14.02
C LEU A 21 14.09 -17.42 14.02
N ASP A 22 14.02 -18.74 14.11
CA ASP A 22 12.76 -19.50 13.99
C ASP A 22 11.70 -19.04 14.99
N HIS A 23 12.12 -18.71 16.22
CA HIS A 23 11.23 -18.26 17.30
C HIS A 23 10.55 -16.92 17.03
N MET A 24 11.08 -16.11 16.10
CA MET A 24 10.53 -14.79 15.75
C MET A 24 10.02 -14.71 14.31
N ARG A 25 10.12 -15.81 13.54
CA ARG A 25 9.75 -15.82 12.12
C ARG A 25 8.24 -15.85 11.95
N PHE A 26 7.74 -15.09 11.00
CA PHE A 26 6.34 -15.15 10.60
C PHE A 26 5.98 -16.55 10.06
N SER A 27 4.92 -17.15 10.59
CA SER A 27 4.62 -18.57 10.36
C SER A 27 4.00 -18.86 8.98
N HIS A 28 3.26 -17.92 8.41
CA HIS A 28 2.49 -18.12 7.18
C HIS A 28 3.17 -17.52 5.94
N LEU A 29 4.36 -18.03 5.61
CA LEU A 29 5.11 -17.59 4.46
C LEU A 29 4.44 -18.02 3.15
N LYS A 30 4.13 -17.04 2.30
CA LYS A 30 3.66 -17.27 0.92
C LYS A 30 4.84 -17.18 -0.03
N LYS A 31 4.89 -18.08 -1.03
CA LYS A 31 5.89 -17.99 -2.10
C LYS A 31 5.65 -16.74 -2.95
N PRO A 32 6.71 -16.04 -3.37
CA PRO A 32 6.57 -14.77 -4.05
C PRO A 32 5.99 -14.92 -5.46
N LEU A 33 5.19 -13.94 -5.86
CA LEU A 33 4.66 -13.74 -7.19
C LEU A 33 5.57 -12.78 -7.98
N LYS A 34 5.65 -13.03 -9.28
CA LYS A 34 6.37 -12.21 -10.25
C LYS A 34 5.52 -11.95 -11.50
N ALA A 35 5.80 -10.88 -12.23
CA ALA A 35 5.31 -10.74 -13.59
C ALA A 35 5.87 -11.86 -14.48
N LYS A 36 5.03 -12.43 -15.36
CA LYS A 36 5.46 -13.38 -16.38
C LYS A 36 6.49 -12.71 -17.30
N LYS A 37 7.40 -13.49 -17.89
CA LYS A 37 8.41 -12.98 -18.85
C LYS A 37 7.75 -12.11 -19.94
N GLY A 38 8.27 -10.90 -20.13
CA GLY A 38 7.77 -9.94 -21.13
C GLY A 38 6.47 -9.21 -20.73
N GLN A 39 5.90 -9.47 -19.56
CA GLN A 39 4.70 -8.81 -19.07
C GLN A 39 5.03 -7.76 -18.00
N ASN A 40 4.17 -6.75 -17.84
CA ASN A 40 4.26 -5.74 -16.80
C ASN A 40 2.94 -5.72 -16.03
N VAL A 41 3.03 -5.67 -14.70
CA VAL A 41 1.89 -5.81 -13.78
C VAL A 41 1.58 -4.54 -13.01
N THR A 42 2.24 -3.43 -13.35
CA THR A 42 2.04 -2.15 -12.67
C THR A 42 0.72 -1.51 -13.09
N GLN A 43 0.11 -0.77 -12.16
CA GLN A 43 -1.12 -0.01 -12.42
C GLN A 43 -0.92 1.03 -13.54
N LEU A 44 0.27 1.64 -13.63
CA LEU A 44 0.64 2.54 -14.74
C LEU A 44 0.59 1.83 -16.11
N HIS A 45 1.08 0.60 -16.20
CA HIS A 45 1.05 -0.18 -17.42
C HIS A 45 -0.37 -0.46 -17.88
N TYR A 46 -1.23 -0.93 -16.96
CA TYR A 46 -2.64 -1.19 -17.26
C TYR A 46 -3.39 0.09 -17.64
N ALA A 47 -3.16 1.18 -16.89
CA ALA A 47 -3.77 2.47 -17.16
C ALA A 47 -3.47 2.99 -18.57
N LYS A 48 -2.20 2.93 -19.00
CA LYS A 48 -1.77 3.35 -20.35
C LYS A 48 -2.34 2.46 -21.46
N LYS A 49 -2.73 1.23 -21.16
CA LYS A 49 -3.44 0.33 -22.08
C LYS A 49 -4.95 0.55 -22.12
N GLY A 50 -5.48 1.51 -21.36
CA GLY A 50 -6.92 1.74 -21.25
C GLY A 50 -7.65 0.71 -20.38
N ILE A 51 -6.92 -0.08 -19.58
CA ILE A 51 -7.50 -1.12 -18.73
C ILE A 51 -7.83 -0.51 -17.36
N ILE A 52 -9.07 -0.66 -16.94
CA ILE A 52 -9.52 -0.38 -15.57
C ILE A 52 -9.34 -1.66 -14.75
N THR A 53 -8.53 -1.60 -13.71
CA THR A 53 -8.27 -2.74 -12.81
C THR A 53 -9.25 -2.76 -11.63
N PRO A 54 -9.40 -3.90 -10.93
CA PRO A 54 -10.20 -3.96 -9.70
C PRO A 54 -9.73 -2.95 -8.64
N GLU A 55 -8.43 -2.65 -8.57
CA GLU A 55 -7.92 -1.63 -7.66
C GLU A 55 -8.40 -0.23 -8.03
N MET A 56 -8.45 0.11 -9.32
CA MET A 56 -8.98 1.41 -9.78
C MET A 56 -10.46 1.57 -9.46
N GLU A 57 -11.24 0.49 -9.56
CA GLU A 57 -12.65 0.47 -9.17
C GLU A 57 -12.81 0.63 -7.65
N TYR A 58 -12.05 -0.14 -6.86
CA TYR A 58 -12.04 -0.03 -5.40
C TYR A 58 -11.75 1.40 -4.93
N ILE A 59 -10.73 2.03 -5.52
CA ILE A 59 -10.35 3.41 -5.23
C ILE A 59 -11.46 4.40 -5.57
N ALA A 60 -12.12 4.24 -6.72
CA ALA A 60 -13.21 5.13 -7.10
C ALA A 60 -14.36 5.07 -6.08
N ILE A 61 -14.68 3.87 -5.56
CA ILE A 61 -15.67 3.69 -4.50
C ILE A 61 -15.19 4.36 -3.21
N ARG A 62 -13.95 4.09 -2.80
CA ARG A 62 -13.36 4.60 -1.55
C ARG A 62 -13.30 6.13 -1.51
N GLU A 63 -12.86 6.77 -2.58
CA GLU A 63 -12.73 8.23 -2.68
C GLU A 63 -14.07 8.97 -2.69
N ASN A 64 -15.15 8.29 -3.13
CA ASN A 64 -16.48 8.88 -3.08
C ASN A 64 -17.11 8.85 -1.69
N GLN A 65 -16.59 8.09 -0.72
CA GLN A 65 -17.10 8.05 0.66
C GLN A 65 -18.63 7.95 0.77
N LYS A 66 -19.27 7.11 -0.07
CA LYS A 66 -20.74 6.96 -0.16
C LYS A 66 -21.49 8.26 -0.48
N ILE A 67 -20.90 9.15 -1.30
CA ILE A 67 -21.51 10.43 -1.69
C ILE A 67 -22.94 10.32 -2.24
N ASP A 68 -23.28 9.20 -2.89
CA ASP A 68 -24.63 8.95 -3.41
C ASP A 68 -25.69 8.77 -2.29
N GLU A 69 -25.27 8.41 -1.07
CA GLU A 69 -26.13 8.28 0.11
C GLU A 69 -26.34 9.64 0.84
N MET A 70 -25.62 10.71 0.43
CA MET A 70 -25.80 12.04 1.04
C MET A 70 -27.07 12.72 0.54
N THR A 71 -28.05 12.89 1.42
CA THR A 71 -29.31 13.60 1.16
C THR A 71 -29.19 15.12 1.30
N GLU A 72 -28.28 15.60 2.15
CA GLU A 72 -27.86 17.00 2.23
C GLU A 72 -26.32 17.06 2.32
N LEU A 73 -25.66 17.69 1.35
CA LEU A 73 -24.30 18.17 1.60
C LEU A 73 -24.42 19.29 2.64
N ALA A 74 -23.82 19.11 3.82
CA ALA A 74 -23.48 20.25 4.67
C ALA A 74 -22.87 21.34 3.76
N LYS A 75 -23.38 22.58 3.82
CA LYS A 75 -22.90 23.68 2.96
C LYS A 75 -21.39 23.86 3.15
N GLN A 76 -20.59 23.16 2.35
CA GLN A 76 -19.15 23.21 2.42
C GLN A 76 -18.65 24.43 1.65
N HIS A 77 -17.66 25.12 2.21
CA HIS A 77 -17.02 26.23 1.54
C HIS A 77 -16.43 25.74 0.19
N PRO A 78 -16.61 26.47 -0.93
CA PRO A 78 -16.16 26.01 -2.25
C PRO A 78 -14.65 25.77 -2.33
N GLY A 79 -13.88 26.42 -1.45
CA GLY A 79 -12.43 26.28 -1.39
C GLY A 79 -11.73 26.97 -2.56
N GLN A 80 -10.41 26.77 -2.64
CA GLN A 80 -9.57 27.19 -3.75
C GLN A 80 -8.58 26.06 -4.02
N ASP A 81 -8.61 25.49 -5.22
CA ASP A 81 -7.84 24.30 -5.59
C ASP A 81 -6.56 24.63 -6.40
N PHE A 82 -6.37 25.92 -6.73
CA PHE A 82 -5.25 26.44 -7.51
C PHE A 82 -5.09 25.78 -8.89
N GLY A 83 -6.21 25.52 -9.57
CA GLY A 83 -6.24 24.92 -10.91
C GLY A 83 -6.13 23.40 -10.88
N ALA A 84 -6.62 22.76 -9.81
CA ALA A 84 -6.76 21.31 -9.78
C ALA A 84 -7.90 20.86 -10.71
N SER A 85 -8.00 19.55 -10.94
CA SER A 85 -9.05 18.95 -11.77
C SER A 85 -9.83 17.95 -10.93
N ILE A 86 -10.41 18.41 -9.82
CA ILE A 86 -11.15 17.57 -8.87
C ILE A 86 -12.60 17.43 -9.37
N PRO A 87 -13.05 16.23 -9.78
CA PRO A 87 -14.43 16.05 -10.20
C PRO A 87 -15.36 15.98 -8.99
N LYS A 88 -16.66 16.22 -9.21
CA LYS A 88 -17.69 16.04 -8.16
C LYS A 88 -17.84 14.58 -7.70
N LYS A 89 -17.59 13.64 -8.61
CA LYS A 89 -17.66 12.20 -8.38
C LYS A 89 -16.47 11.54 -9.04
N ILE A 90 -15.79 10.68 -8.30
CA ILE A 90 -14.63 9.92 -8.78
C ILE A 90 -15.13 8.68 -9.51
N THR A 91 -14.73 8.48 -10.76
CA THR A 91 -15.07 7.28 -11.54
C THR A 91 -13.82 6.40 -11.73
N PRO A 92 -13.97 5.08 -11.96
CA PRO A 92 -12.83 4.21 -12.25
C PRO A 92 -12.04 4.68 -13.49
N GLU A 93 -12.72 5.25 -14.48
CA GLU A 93 -12.08 5.84 -15.66
C GLU A 93 -11.28 7.11 -15.33
N PHE A 94 -11.78 7.95 -14.42
CA PHE A 94 -11.03 9.11 -13.94
C PHE A 94 -9.74 8.65 -13.23
N VAL A 95 -9.84 7.69 -12.32
CA VAL A 95 -8.70 7.07 -11.62
C VAL A 95 -7.68 6.54 -12.63
N ARG A 96 -8.12 5.72 -13.60
CA ARG A 96 -7.27 5.21 -14.68
C ARG A 96 -6.59 6.34 -15.45
N SER A 97 -7.31 7.40 -15.80
CA SER A 97 -6.77 8.52 -16.57
C SER A 97 -5.67 9.28 -15.81
N GLU A 98 -5.83 9.49 -14.51
CA GLU A 98 -4.84 10.16 -13.66
C GLU A 98 -3.57 9.32 -13.49
N VAL A 99 -3.74 8.00 -13.32
CA VAL A 99 -2.62 7.05 -13.28
C VAL A 99 -1.90 7.01 -14.63
N ALA A 100 -2.62 6.94 -15.76
CA ALA A 100 -2.03 6.89 -17.10
C ALA A 100 -1.17 8.13 -17.43
N ARG A 101 -1.59 9.31 -16.93
CA ARG A 101 -0.87 10.58 -17.06
C ARG A 101 0.26 10.76 -16.04
N GLY A 102 0.40 9.84 -15.08
CA GLY A 102 1.41 9.93 -14.02
C GLY A 102 1.15 11.02 -12.98
N ARG A 103 -0.10 11.52 -12.88
CA ARG A 103 -0.50 12.50 -11.85
C ARG A 103 -0.95 11.84 -10.54
N ALA A 104 -1.17 10.54 -10.59
CA ALA A 104 -1.52 9.74 -9.43
C ALA A 104 -0.89 8.35 -9.49
N VAL A 105 -0.70 7.73 -8.33
CA VAL A 105 -0.11 6.40 -8.17
C VAL A 105 -0.93 5.52 -7.23
N ILE A 106 -0.92 4.22 -7.49
CA ILE A 106 -1.58 3.19 -6.68
C ILE A 106 -0.49 2.25 -6.17
N PRO A 107 0.02 2.44 -4.95
CA PRO A 107 1.04 1.57 -4.36
C PRO A 107 0.40 0.24 -3.92
N ASN A 108 0.30 -0.72 -4.85
CA ASN A 108 -0.26 -2.04 -4.58
C ASN A 108 0.69 -3.13 -5.11
N ASN A 109 1.60 -3.61 -4.27
CA ASN A 109 2.53 -4.67 -4.66
C ASN A 109 1.77 -6.00 -4.77
N ILE A 110 2.00 -6.76 -5.85
CA ILE A 110 1.40 -8.09 -6.06
C ILE A 110 1.70 -9.10 -4.93
N ASN A 111 2.72 -8.84 -4.10
CA ASN A 111 3.11 -9.64 -2.93
C ASN A 111 2.59 -9.07 -1.60
N HIS A 112 1.71 -8.07 -1.62
CA HIS A 112 1.03 -7.53 -0.45
C HIS A 112 -0.49 -7.63 -0.63
N PRO A 113 -1.04 -8.87 -0.70
CA PRO A 113 -2.47 -9.08 -0.91
C PRO A 113 -3.33 -8.63 0.28
N GLU A 114 -2.71 -8.40 1.44
CA GLU A 114 -3.36 -7.85 2.63
C GLU A 114 -3.70 -6.36 2.48
N SER A 115 -3.12 -5.64 1.49
CA SER A 115 -3.35 -4.21 1.30
C SER A 115 -4.73 -3.93 0.68
N GLU A 116 -5.45 -2.99 1.31
CA GLU A 116 -6.63 -2.35 0.75
C GLU A 116 -6.21 -1.19 -0.17
N PRO A 117 -6.51 -1.25 -1.49
CA PRO A 117 -6.01 -0.27 -2.44
C PRO A 117 -6.40 1.17 -2.12
N MET A 118 -5.47 2.09 -2.40
CA MET A 118 -5.67 3.53 -2.30
C MET A 118 -4.84 4.27 -3.35
N ILE A 119 -5.14 5.54 -3.54
CA ILE A 119 -4.50 6.40 -4.53
C ILE A 119 -3.84 7.61 -3.89
N LEU A 120 -2.66 7.96 -4.39
CA LEU A 120 -1.95 9.18 -4.04
C LEU A 120 -1.95 10.09 -5.28
N GLY A 121 -2.53 11.29 -5.17
CA GLY A 121 -2.55 12.26 -6.27
C GLY A 121 -3.28 13.55 -5.90
N ARG A 122 -2.96 14.64 -6.62
CA ARG A 122 -3.49 15.99 -6.33
C ARG A 122 -5.02 16.09 -6.41
N ASN A 123 -5.65 15.29 -7.26
CA ASN A 123 -7.09 15.37 -7.55
C ASN A 123 -7.94 14.40 -6.71
N PHE A 124 -7.38 13.92 -5.59
CA PHE A 124 -7.99 12.96 -4.66
C PHE A 124 -7.92 13.52 -3.24
N LEU A 125 -8.56 12.86 -2.28
CA LEU A 125 -8.42 13.22 -0.87
C LEU A 125 -6.93 13.19 -0.47
N VAL A 126 -6.51 14.18 0.32
CA VAL A 126 -5.14 14.23 0.86
C VAL A 126 -4.91 13.01 1.73
N LYS A 127 -3.73 12.39 1.58
CA LYS A 127 -3.33 11.18 2.30
C LYS A 127 -2.20 11.48 3.26
N VAL A 128 -2.17 10.79 4.39
CA VAL A 128 -1.16 10.98 5.45
C VAL A 128 -0.36 9.70 5.66
N ASN A 129 0.95 9.84 5.83
CA ASN A 129 1.85 8.74 6.14
C ASN A 129 2.29 8.78 7.61
N ALA A 130 2.38 7.62 8.25
CA ALA A 130 3.02 7.46 9.56
C ALA A 130 4.33 6.69 9.44
N ASN A 131 5.40 7.21 10.05
CA ASN A 131 6.68 6.51 10.14
C ASN A 131 6.71 5.64 11.38
N ILE A 132 7.08 4.38 11.20
CA ILE A 132 7.36 3.41 12.27
C ILE A 132 8.78 2.88 12.07
N GLY A 133 9.22 1.98 12.93
CA GLY A 133 10.52 1.35 12.82
C GLY A 133 11.26 1.29 14.14
N ASN A 134 12.10 0.26 14.24
CA ASN A 134 12.93 0.02 15.41
C ASN A 134 14.20 0.88 15.36
N SER A 135 14.72 1.19 16.54
CA SER A 135 16.04 1.79 16.69
C SER A 135 17.06 0.73 17.10
N ALA A 136 18.35 1.01 16.91
CA ALA A 136 19.42 0.11 17.37
C ALA A 136 19.40 -0.14 18.89
N THR A 137 18.71 0.70 19.66
CA THR A 137 18.71 0.70 21.13
C THR A 137 17.44 0.12 21.75
N THR A 138 16.31 0.18 21.07
CA THR A 138 15.00 -0.21 21.61
C THR A 138 14.04 -0.67 20.52
N SER A 139 13.15 -1.58 20.92
CA SER A 139 11.94 -2.07 20.26
C SER A 139 11.95 -3.52 19.76
N SER A 140 10.88 -4.25 20.08
CA SER A 140 10.63 -5.63 19.67
C SER A 140 9.74 -5.68 18.42
N ILE A 141 9.59 -6.86 17.81
CA ILE A 141 8.71 -7.04 16.65
C ILE A 141 7.25 -6.70 17.00
N GLU A 142 6.81 -7.12 18.18
CA GLU A 142 5.45 -6.92 18.67
C GLU A 142 5.13 -5.43 18.80
N GLU A 143 6.05 -4.65 19.36
CA GLU A 143 5.90 -3.19 19.48
C GLU A 143 5.83 -2.50 18.10
N GLU A 144 6.60 -2.96 17.11
CA GLU A 144 6.52 -2.41 15.75
C GLU A 144 5.19 -2.72 15.06
N VAL A 145 4.69 -3.94 15.24
CA VAL A 145 3.35 -4.31 14.74
C VAL A 145 2.27 -3.49 15.43
N GLU A 146 2.35 -3.31 16.75
CA GLU A 146 1.41 -2.47 17.49
C GLU A 146 1.42 -1.02 16.99
N LYS A 147 2.60 -0.44 16.76
CA LYS A 147 2.73 0.90 16.16
C LYS A 147 2.07 0.98 14.78
N ALA A 148 2.27 -0.03 13.92
CA ALA A 148 1.63 -0.09 12.60
C ALA A 148 0.10 -0.11 12.73
N VAL A 149 -0.45 -0.98 13.58
CA VAL A 149 -1.90 -1.10 13.82
C VAL A 149 -2.47 0.19 14.39
N TRP A 150 -1.77 0.80 15.35
CA TRP A 150 -2.18 2.05 15.98
C TRP A 150 -2.22 3.20 14.97
N ALA A 151 -1.20 3.33 14.13
CA ALA A 151 -1.17 4.33 13.07
C ALA A 151 -2.35 4.19 12.10
N CYS A 152 -2.60 2.97 11.61
CA CYS A 152 -3.72 2.69 10.71
C CYS A 152 -5.07 3.04 11.35
N ARG A 153 -5.26 2.66 12.63
CA ARG A 153 -6.49 2.91 13.38
C ARG A 153 -6.84 4.40 13.46
N TRP A 154 -5.84 5.26 13.57
CA TRP A 154 -6.02 6.71 13.70
C TRP A 154 -5.97 7.47 12.36
N GLY A 155 -5.99 6.76 11.24
CA GLY A 155 -6.13 7.36 9.92
C GLY A 155 -4.83 7.59 9.15
N ALA A 156 -3.75 6.87 9.48
CA ALA A 156 -2.61 6.79 8.56
C ALA A 156 -3.04 6.02 7.30
N ASP A 157 -2.96 6.68 6.15
CA ASP A 157 -3.24 6.06 4.86
C ASP A 157 -2.07 5.18 4.41
N THR A 158 -0.83 5.53 4.74
CA THR A 158 0.33 4.68 4.48
C THR A 158 1.22 4.61 5.71
N ILE A 159 2.03 3.56 5.78
CA ILE A 159 3.09 3.47 6.78
C ILE A 159 4.45 3.28 6.12
N MET A 160 5.51 3.73 6.78
CA MET A 160 6.88 3.50 6.34
C MET A 160 7.67 2.84 7.46
N ASP A 161 8.25 1.67 7.20
CA ASP A 161 9.17 1.00 8.11
C ASP A 161 10.59 1.54 7.91
N LEU A 162 11.00 2.44 8.81
CA LEU A 162 12.32 3.05 8.83
C LEU A 162 13.27 2.37 9.83
N SER A 163 13.04 1.09 10.13
CA SER A 163 13.88 0.30 11.04
C SER A 163 15.35 0.31 10.63
N THR A 164 16.23 0.52 11.62
CA THR A 164 17.70 0.56 11.44
C THR A 164 18.44 -0.46 12.30
N GLY A 165 17.73 -1.19 13.16
CA GLY A 165 18.30 -2.13 14.12
C GLY A 165 18.61 -3.52 13.56
N LYS A 166 18.63 -4.51 14.47
CA LYS A 166 18.73 -5.93 14.10
C LYS A 166 17.37 -6.44 13.60
N ASN A 167 17.38 -7.55 12.86
CA ASN A 167 16.18 -8.29 12.46
C ASN A 167 15.14 -7.50 11.65
N ILE A 168 15.59 -6.49 10.90
CA ILE A 168 14.73 -5.64 10.04
C ILE A 168 13.86 -6.50 9.11
N HIS A 169 14.41 -7.60 8.57
CA HIS A 169 13.69 -8.47 7.64
C HIS A 169 12.47 -9.15 8.29
N GLU A 170 12.64 -9.67 9.50
CA GLU A 170 11.61 -10.38 10.24
C GLU A 170 10.55 -9.40 10.74
N THR A 171 10.99 -8.29 11.34
CA THR A 171 10.10 -7.20 11.77
C THR A 171 9.22 -6.72 10.61
N ARG A 172 9.82 -6.48 9.44
CA ARG A 172 9.09 -6.00 8.26
C ARG A 172 8.12 -7.03 7.71
N GLU A 173 8.47 -8.31 7.72
CA GLU A 173 7.54 -9.36 7.31
C GLU A 173 6.29 -9.35 8.20
N TRP A 174 6.47 -9.24 9.52
CA TRP A 174 5.35 -9.08 10.45
C TRP A 174 4.51 -7.83 10.17
N ILE A 175 5.14 -6.68 9.93
CA ILE A 175 4.43 -5.44 9.59
C ILE A 175 3.60 -5.61 8.31
N ILE A 176 4.22 -6.06 7.21
CA ILE A 176 3.53 -6.16 5.90
C ILE A 176 2.35 -7.14 6.00
N ARG A 177 2.53 -8.29 6.64
CA ARG A 177 1.49 -9.33 6.78
C ARG A 177 0.31 -8.90 7.67
N ASN A 178 0.49 -7.87 8.50
CA ASN A 178 -0.56 -7.33 9.37
C ASN A 178 -0.98 -5.90 8.98
N SER A 179 -0.50 -5.38 7.85
CA SER A 179 -0.81 -4.02 7.39
C SER A 179 -1.88 -4.04 6.29
N PRO A 180 -3.06 -3.43 6.52
CA PRO A 180 -4.05 -3.21 5.47
C PRO A 180 -3.68 -2.03 4.57
N VAL A 181 -2.68 -1.23 4.94
CA VAL A 181 -2.24 -0.05 4.18
C VAL A 181 -0.92 -0.31 3.45
N PRO A 182 -0.61 0.42 2.37
CA PRO A 182 0.68 0.35 1.70
C PRO A 182 1.84 0.59 2.67
N VAL A 183 2.89 -0.24 2.55
CA VAL A 183 4.11 -0.16 3.37
C VAL A 183 5.28 0.33 2.52
N GLY A 184 5.84 1.48 2.89
CA GLY A 184 7.12 2.00 2.41
C GLY A 184 8.30 1.50 3.25
N THR A 185 9.51 1.66 2.70
CA THR A 185 10.78 1.28 3.34
C THR A 185 11.88 2.24 2.95
#